data_AF-A0A9W8IWX7-F1
#
_entry.id   AF-A0A9W8IWX7-F1
#
_cell.length_a   1.000
_cell.length_b   1.000
_cell.length_c   1.000
_cell.angle_alpha   90.00
_cell.angle_beta   90.00
_cell.angle_gamma   90.00
#
_symmetry.space_group_name_H-M   'P 1'
#
loop_
_entity.id
_entity.type
_entity.pdbx_description
1 polymer ?
#
loop_
_entity_poly.entity_id
_entity_poly.type
_entity_poly.pdbx_seq_one_letter_code
_entity_poly.pdbx_strand_id
1 'polypeptide(L)'
;MPNIRPGWMPKQSIYIRIAAIEFLRVGHTGHRGQAYLDMFFEEWLAAHGIPPVPEGSNLDDVLNLYKARLVSTIRWHAFAGSGKLDVLPATRIRSLKSRLKRDLFFLWDSPPQGFIKVRKPSSATGS
;
A
#
# COMPACT_ATOMS: atom_id res chain seq x y z
N MET A 1 0.74 14.38 8.35
CA MET A 1 1.66 13.33 7.87
C MET A 1 0.89 12.33 7.02
N PRO A 2 1.45 11.85 5.90
CA PRO A 2 0.79 10.87 5.05
C PRO A 2 0.56 9.58 5.82
N ASN A 3 -0.60 8.97 5.63
CA ASN A 3 -0.96 7.74 6.33
C ASN A 3 -0.30 6.54 5.63
N ILE A 4 0.99 6.35 5.91
CA ILE A 4 1.80 5.24 5.39
C ILE A 4 1.61 4.04 6.31
N ARG A 5 1.06 2.95 5.77
CA ARG A 5 0.92 1.71 6.53
C ARG A 5 2.32 1.07 6.74
N PRO A 6 2.62 0.53 7.94
CA PRO A 6 3.87 -0.16 8.20
C PRO A 6 4.22 -1.22 7.16
N GLY A 7 5.49 -1.21 6.75
CA GLY A 7 6.07 -2.14 5.79
C GLY A 7 5.66 -1.90 4.33
N TRP A 8 5.15 -0.72 3.99
CA TRP A 8 5.02 -0.23 2.62
C TRP A 8 5.76 1.09 2.46
N MET A 9 6.44 1.28 1.33
CA MET A 9 7.04 2.58 0.99
C MET A 9 5.96 3.64 0.75
N PRO A 10 6.26 4.95 0.88
CA PRO A 10 5.27 6.01 0.66
C PRO A 10 4.54 5.90 -0.70
N LYS A 11 5.28 5.65 -1.78
CA LYS A 11 4.73 5.47 -3.14
C LYS A 11 3.83 4.23 -3.24
N GLN A 12 4.25 3.11 -2.66
CA GLN A 12 3.46 1.88 -2.57
C GLN A 12 2.15 2.13 -1.80
N SER A 13 2.21 2.85 -0.68
CA SER A 13 1.03 3.19 0.12
C SER A 13 0.05 4.11 -0.62
N ILE A 14 0.51 5.04 -1.46
CA ILE A 14 -0.37 5.79 -2.38
C ILE A 14 -1.07 4.83 -3.33
N TYR A 15 -0.31 3.97 -4.00
CA TYR A 15 -0.84 3.10 -5.05
C TYR A 15 -1.87 2.10 -4.50
N ILE A 16 -1.62 1.53 -3.32
CA ILE A 16 -2.58 0.67 -2.61
C ILE A 16 -3.90 1.39 -2.30
N ARG A 17 -3.85 2.70 -2.00
CA ARG A 17 -5.07 3.49 -1.72
C ARG A 17 -5.84 3.83 -2.99
N ILE A 18 -5.16 4.02 -4.11
CA ILE A 18 -5.79 4.09 -5.43
C ILE A 18 -6.49 2.77 -5.71
N ALA A 19 -5.82 1.64 -5.46
CA ALA A 19 -6.42 0.32 -5.63
C ALA A 19 -7.65 0.10 -4.74
N ALA A 20 -7.64 0.61 -3.51
CA ALA A 20 -8.81 0.57 -2.63
C ALA A 20 -10.00 1.39 -3.17
N ILE A 21 -9.75 2.51 -3.85
CA ILE A 21 -10.80 3.30 -4.51
C ILE A 21 -11.40 2.52 -5.68
N GLU A 22 -10.56 1.92 -6.53
CA GLU A 22 -11.04 1.15 -7.68
C GLU A 22 -11.74 -0.14 -7.26
N PHE A 23 -11.24 -0.83 -6.23
CA PHE A 23 -11.92 -1.98 -5.63
C PHE A 23 -13.36 -1.65 -5.20
N LEU A 24 -13.56 -0.50 -4.54
CA LEU A 24 -14.90 -0.04 -4.17
C LEU A 24 -15.77 0.31 -5.38
N ARG A 25 -15.19 0.86 -6.45
CA ARG A 25 -15.91 1.17 -7.69
C ARG A 25 -16.36 -0.10 -8.41
N VAL A 26 -15.46 -1.05 -8.60
CA VAL A 26 -15.73 -2.37 -9.22
C VAL A 26 -16.83 -3.10 -8.46
N GLY A 27 -16.75 -3.12 -7.12
CA GLY A 27 -17.80 -3.72 -6.30
C GLY A 27 -19.14 -2.98 -6.40
N HIS A 28 -19.11 -1.65 -6.53
CA HIS A 28 -20.32 -0.84 -6.65
C HIS A 28 -21.04 -1.02 -8.00
N THR A 29 -20.29 -1.25 -9.09
CA THR A 29 -20.86 -1.51 -10.43
C THR A 29 -21.26 -2.98 -10.64
N GLY A 30 -21.24 -3.81 -9.59
CA GLY A 30 -21.63 -5.23 -9.66
C GLY A 30 -20.60 -6.16 -10.31
N HIS A 31 -19.37 -5.68 -10.54
CA HIS A 31 -18.29 -6.51 -11.06
C HIS A 31 -17.61 -7.33 -9.95
N ARG A 32 -16.93 -8.41 -10.34
CA ARG A 32 -16.25 -9.33 -9.42
C ARG A 32 -15.00 -8.67 -8.83
N GLY A 33 -15.11 -8.13 -7.61
CA GLY A 33 -13.99 -7.49 -6.91
C GLY A 33 -12.75 -8.39 -6.72
N GLN A 34 -12.91 -9.72 -6.69
CA GLN A 34 -11.77 -10.64 -6.61
C GLN A 34 -10.94 -10.65 -7.90
N ALA A 35 -11.58 -10.67 -9.07
CA ALA A 35 -10.88 -10.64 -10.35
C ALA A 35 -10.05 -9.35 -10.51
N TYR A 36 -10.58 -8.22 -10.02
CA TYR A 36 -9.83 -6.97 -9.94
C TYR A 36 -8.57 -7.10 -9.06
N LEU A 37 -8.67 -7.73 -7.89
CA LEU A 37 -7.53 -7.89 -6.98
C LEU A 37 -6.47 -8.84 -7.54
N ASP A 38 -6.88 -9.86 -8.29
CA ASP A 38 -5.96 -10.78 -8.96
C ASP A 38 -5.18 -10.06 -10.06
N MET A 39 -5.87 -9.33 -10.95
CA MET A 39 -5.26 -8.50 -11.99
C MET A 39 -4.36 -7.41 -11.40
N PHE A 40 -4.81 -6.73 -10.33
CA PHE A 40 -4.00 -5.73 -9.66
C PHE A 40 -2.71 -6.31 -9.06
N PHE A 41 -2.74 -7.56 -8.57
CA PHE A 41 -1.54 -8.18 -8.05
C PHE A 41 -0.50 -8.47 -9.15
N GLU A 42 -0.95 -8.86 -10.34
CA GLU A 42 -0.05 -9.02 -11.49
C GLU A 42 0.58 -7.68 -11.90
N GLU A 43 -0.22 -6.62 -11.99
CA GLU A 43 0.26 -5.25 -12.25
C GLU A 43 1.25 -4.79 -11.16
N TRP A 44 0.95 -5.10 -9.90
CA TRP A 44 1.80 -4.78 -8.75
C TRP A 44 3.18 -5.44 -8.87
N LEU A 45 3.24 -6.72 -9.22
CA LEU A 45 4.50 -7.44 -9.43
C LEU A 45 5.28 -6.87 -10.62
N ALA A 46 4.61 -6.48 -11.69
CA ALA A 46 5.26 -5.82 -12.83
C ALA A 46 5.87 -4.46 -12.44
N ALA A 47 5.20 -3.69 -11.59
CA ALA A 47 5.64 -2.35 -11.18
C ALA A 47 6.70 -2.37 -10.05
N HIS A 48 6.67 -3.36 -9.17
CA HIS A 48 7.47 -3.39 -7.94
C HIS A 48 8.40 -4.60 -7.81
N GLY A 49 8.34 -5.55 -8.74
CA GLY A 49 9.13 -6.76 -8.74
C GLY A 49 8.57 -7.86 -7.81
N ILE A 50 9.14 -9.04 -7.97
CA ILE A 50 8.87 -10.21 -7.13
C ILE A 50 9.54 -10.00 -5.77
N PRO A 51 8.85 -10.28 -4.64
CA PRO A 51 9.46 -10.17 -3.32
C PRO A 51 10.63 -11.17 -3.16
N PRO A 52 11.64 -10.87 -2.32
CA PRO A 52 12.72 -11.81 -2.04
C PRO A 52 12.17 -13.14 -1.50
N VAL A 53 12.68 -14.25 -2.03
CA VAL A 53 12.33 -15.60 -1.57
C VAL A 53 13.40 -16.04 -0.56
N PRO A 54 13.05 -16.26 0.71
CA PRO A 54 14.00 -16.78 1.69
C PRO A 54 14.49 -18.17 1.30
N GLU A 55 15.74 -18.47 1.64
CA GLU A 55 16.30 -19.80 1.40
C GLU A 55 15.44 -20.88 2.09
N GLY A 56 15.18 -21.98 1.37
CA GLY A 56 14.29 -23.05 1.84
C GLY A 56 12.78 -22.77 1.74
N SER A 57 12.37 -21.61 1.23
CA SER A 57 10.95 -21.29 0.99
C SER A 57 10.54 -21.53 -0.47
N ASN A 58 9.28 -21.88 -0.68
CA ASN A 58 8.69 -21.97 -2.03
C ASN A 58 8.25 -20.57 -2.53
N LEU A 59 8.57 -20.24 -3.78
CA LEU A 59 8.16 -18.99 -4.43
C LEU A 59 6.63 -18.80 -4.41
N ASP A 60 5.86 -19.84 -4.68
CA ASP A 60 4.39 -19.76 -4.73
C ASP A 60 3.82 -19.41 -3.35
N ASP A 61 4.35 -19.99 -2.28
CA ASP A 61 3.94 -19.69 -0.91
C ASP A 61 4.27 -18.23 -0.53
N VAL A 62 5.46 -17.76 -0.93
CA VAL A 62 5.87 -16.36 -0.73
C VAL A 62 4.96 -15.40 -1.50
N LEU A 63 4.64 -15.71 -2.75
CA LEU A 63 3.75 -14.90 -3.58
C LEU A 63 2.32 -14.88 -3.02
N ASN A 64 1.82 -16.03 -2.57
CA ASN A 64 0.49 -16.14 -1.95
C ASN A 64 0.40 -15.32 -0.66
N LEU A 65 1.41 -15.39 0.21
CA LEU A 65 1.47 -14.58 1.42
C LEU A 65 1.57 -13.09 1.10
N TYR A 66 2.37 -12.72 0.11
CA TYR A 66 2.54 -11.34 -0.31
C TYR A 66 1.24 -10.77 -0.90
N LYS A 67 0.56 -11.55 -1.76
CA LYS A 67 -0.77 -11.23 -2.30
C LYS A 67 -1.79 -11.05 -1.18
N ALA A 68 -1.85 -11.97 -0.22
CA ALA A 68 -2.76 -11.90 0.93
C ALA A 68 -2.52 -10.62 1.74
N ARG A 69 -1.26 -10.25 1.98
CA ARG A 69 -0.89 -9.01 2.68
C ARG A 69 -1.30 -7.76 1.89
N LEU A 70 -1.07 -7.75 0.57
CA LEU A 70 -1.47 -6.64 -0.30
C LEU A 70 -2.99 -6.46 -0.30
N VAL A 71 -3.73 -7.54 -0.57
CA VAL A 71 -5.20 -7.57 -0.59
C VAL A 71 -5.78 -7.15 0.77
N SER A 72 -5.23 -7.65 1.87
CA SER A 72 -5.61 -7.24 3.23
C SER A 72 -5.42 -5.73 3.41
N THR A 73 -4.35 -5.15 2.88
CA THR A 73 -4.10 -3.70 2.93
C THR A 73 -5.15 -2.92 2.14
N ILE A 74 -5.44 -3.35 0.91
CA ILE A 74 -6.45 -2.74 0.05
C ILE A 74 -7.81 -2.74 0.75
N ARG A 75 -8.23 -3.90 1.28
CA ARG A 75 -9.50 -4.05 2.00
C ARG A 75 -9.55 -3.19 3.26
N TRP A 76 -8.46 -3.12 4.02
CA TRP A 76 -8.40 -2.25 5.19
C TRP A 76 -8.63 -0.78 4.81
N HIS A 77 -7.99 -0.30 3.73
CA HIS A 77 -8.25 1.05 3.24
C HIS A 77 -9.67 1.22 2.70
N ALA A 78 -10.19 0.24 1.96
CA ALA A 78 -11.55 0.28 1.44
C ALA A 78 -12.58 0.42 2.58
N PHE A 79 -12.45 -0.40 3.62
CA PHE A 79 -13.41 -0.54 4.71
C PHE A 79 -13.05 0.21 5.99
N ALA A 80 -12.02 1.07 5.97
CA ALA A 80 -11.55 1.78 7.17
C ALA A 80 -11.18 0.86 8.36
N GLY A 81 -10.87 -0.40 8.10
CA GLY A 81 -10.57 -1.40 9.12
C GLY A 81 -11.79 -2.10 9.77
N SER A 82 -13.03 -1.73 9.46
CA SER A 82 -14.22 -2.36 10.08
C SER A 82 -14.68 -3.66 9.39
N GLY A 83 -14.01 -4.08 8.30
CA GLY A 83 -14.32 -5.30 7.56
C GLY A 83 -15.58 -5.24 6.69
N LYS A 84 -16.41 -4.19 6.85
CA LYS A 84 -17.58 -3.88 6.03
C LYS A 84 -17.70 -2.37 5.81
N LEU A 85 -18.58 -1.95 4.91
CA LEU A 85 -18.88 -0.53 4.75
C LEU A 85 -20.04 -0.13 5.67
N ASP A 86 -19.75 0.77 6.61
CA ASP A 86 -20.79 1.39 7.45
C ASP A 86 -21.43 2.62 6.78
N VAL A 87 -20.93 3.00 5.60
CA VAL A 87 -21.39 4.14 4.79
C VAL A 87 -21.54 3.74 3.33
N LEU A 88 -22.30 4.52 2.55
CA LEU A 88 -22.41 4.30 1.11
C LEU A 88 -21.02 4.26 0.43
N PRO A 89 -20.78 3.35 -0.53
CA PRO A 89 -19.50 3.25 -1.25
C PRO A 89 -19.03 4.59 -1.83
N ALA A 90 -19.95 5.39 -2.39
CA ALA A 90 -19.65 6.71 -2.95
C ALA A 90 -19.09 7.69 -1.89
N THR A 91 -19.65 7.69 -0.68
CA THR A 91 -19.17 8.50 0.45
C THR A 91 -17.77 8.06 0.86
N ARG A 92 -17.54 6.75 0.91
CA ARG A 92 -16.21 6.21 1.23
C ARG A 92 -15.16 6.56 0.18
N ILE A 93 -15.49 6.42 -1.10
CA ILE A 93 -14.63 6.81 -2.22
C ILE A 93 -14.29 8.30 -2.15
N ARG A 94 -15.27 9.17 -1.86
CA ARG A 94 -15.04 10.62 -1.71
C ARG A 94 -14.05 10.91 -0.58
N SER A 95 -14.22 10.25 0.58
CA SER A 95 -13.30 10.38 1.71
C SER A 95 -11.89 9.91 1.35
N LEU A 96 -11.75 8.76 0.66
CA LEU A 96 -10.44 8.25 0.25
C LEU A 96 -9.75 9.20 -0.73
N LYS A 97 -10.47 9.74 -1.73
CA LYS A 97 -9.94 10.73 -2.68
C LYS A 97 -9.47 12.01 -1.98
N SER A 98 -10.24 12.52 -1.02
CA SER A 98 -9.85 13.72 -0.26
C SER A 98 -8.55 13.51 0.53
N ARG A 99 -8.42 12.35 1.20
CA ARG A 99 -7.19 11.98 1.91
C ARG A 99 -6.02 11.78 0.96
N LEU A 100 -6.24 11.15 -0.19
CA LEU A 100 -5.20 10.92 -1.20
C LEU A 100 -4.66 12.23 -1.76
N LYS A 101 -5.52 13.20 -2.08
CA LYS A 101 -5.10 14.53 -2.54
C LYS A 101 -4.20 15.23 -1.51
N ARG A 102 -4.57 15.17 -0.23
CA ARG A 102 -3.78 15.73 0.86
C ARG A 102 -2.41 15.05 0.97
N ASP A 103 -2.38 13.73 0.88
CA ASP A 103 -1.12 12.98 1.01
C ASP A 103 -0.20 13.15 -0.21
N LEU A 104 -0.77 13.29 -1.41
CA LEU A 104 -0.01 13.62 -2.61
C LEU A 104 0.63 15.00 -2.49
N PHE A 105 -0.10 16.01 -1.99
CA PHE A 105 0.46 17.33 -1.70
C PHE A 105 1.68 17.23 -0.76
N PHE A 106 1.53 16.51 0.35
CA PHE A 106 2.66 16.30 1.28
C PHE A 106 3.86 15.57 0.68
N LEU A 107 3.63 14.59 -0.20
CA LEU A 107 4.69 13.79 -0.81
C LEU A 107 5.33 14.46 -2.02
N TRP A 108 4.63 15.40 -2.66
CA TRP A 108 5.15 16.24 -3.74
C TRP A 108 6.12 17.30 -3.23
N ASP A 109 5.82 17.88 -2.06
CA ASP A 109 6.67 18.90 -1.42
C ASP A 109 7.80 18.31 -0.56
N SER A 110 7.87 16.97 -0.45
CA SER A 110 8.94 16.30 0.28
C SER A 110 10.18 16.16 -0.60
N PRO A 111 11.38 16.61 -0.15
CA PRO A 111 12.61 16.35 -0.89
C PRO A 111 12.76 14.83 -1.11
N PRO A 112 13.32 14.39 -2.25
CA PRO A 112 13.58 12.98 -2.49
C PRO A 112 14.36 12.45 -1.29
N GLN A 113 13.86 11.39 -0.68
CA GLN A 113 14.43 10.78 0.53
C GLN A 113 15.79 10.16 0.17
N GLY A 114 16.81 11.02 0.07
CA GLY A 114 18.19 10.63 0.01
C GLY A 114 18.55 9.99 1.35
N PHE A 115 19.02 8.74 1.26
CA PHE A 115 19.77 7.99 2.26
C PHE A 115 19.89 8.68 3.61
N ILE A 116 19.24 8.12 4.63
CA ILE A 116 19.62 8.37 6.03
C ILE A 116 21.12 8.07 6.12
N LYS A 117 21.96 9.10 6.07
CA LYS A 117 23.37 9.00 6.46
C LYS A 117 23.33 8.58 7.92
N VAL A 118 23.56 7.28 8.15
CA VAL A 118 23.88 6.76 9.47
C VAL A 118 25.06 7.59 9.97
N ARG A 119 24.80 8.49 10.93
CA ARG A 119 25.89 9.16 11.65
C ARG A 119 26.66 8.04 12.35
N LYS A 120 27.88 7.77 11.90
CA LYS A 120 28.84 6.97 12.67
C LYS A 120 28.97 7.62 14.06
N PRO A 121 28.89 6.85 15.15
CA PRO A 121 29.23 7.39 16.46
C PRO A 121 30.70 7.83 16.44
N SER A 122 30.93 9.06 16.87
CA SER A 122 32.26 9.61 17.12
C SER A 122 32.94 8.77 18.20
N SER A 123 33.97 8.02 17.84
CA SER A 123 34.93 7.47 18.81
C SER A 123 35.73 8.63 19.38
N ALA A 124 35.27 9.19 20.50
CA ALA A 124 36.09 10.05 21.32
C ALA A 124 37.08 9.16 22.09
N THR A 125 38.33 9.25 21.66
CA THR A 125 39.52 8.90 22.43
C THR A 125 39.52 9.65 23.75
N GLY A 126 39.83 8.95 24.84
CA GLY A 126 39.91 9.55 26.17
C GLY A 126 40.49 8.59 27.18
N SER A 127 41.80 8.36 27.13
CA SER A 127 42.70 8.15 28.28
C SER A 127 44.13 8.34 27.78
#